data_AF-A0A9D0ZU98-F1
#
_entry.id   AF-A0A9D0ZU98-F1
#
_cell.length_a   1.000
_cell.length_b   1.000
_cell.length_c   1.000
_cell.angle_alpha   90.00
_cell.angle_beta   90.00
_cell.angle_gamma   90.00
#
_symmetry.space_group_name_H-M   'P 1'
#
loop_
_entity.id
_entity.type
_entity.pdbx_description
1 polymer ?
#
loop_
_entity_poly.entity_id
_entity_poly.type
_entity_poly.pdbx_seq_one_letter_code
_entity_poly.pdbx_strand_id
1 'polypeptide(L)' 'MRQGMQQGLKQGIQEGEFQAKREITVALAAMGLSEEQISGATKVDINIVRKWLGRDSDLV' A
#
# COMPACT_ATOMS: atom_id res chain seq x y z
N MET A 1 -21.24 15.65 16.71
CA MET A 1 -21.79 14.31 16.39
C MET A 1 -21.61 13.94 14.92
N ARG A 2 -22.33 14.57 13.96
CA ARG A 2 -22.25 14.22 12.52
C ARG A 2 -20.86 14.35 11.88
N GLN A 3 -20.10 15.39 12.23
CA GLN A 3 -18.77 15.62 11.65
C GLN A 3 -17.75 14.54 12.06
N GLY A 4 -17.75 14.12 13.32
CA GLY A 4 -16.86 13.06 13.80
C GLY A 4 -17.12 11.70 13.12
N MET A 5 -18.40 11.37 12.86
CA MET A 5 -18.77 10.15 12.13
C MET A 5 -18.30 10.20 10.67
N GLN A 6 -18.44 11.34 9.98
CA GLN A 6 -17.95 11.48 8.61
C GLN A 6 -16.41 11.42 8.52
N GLN A 7 -15.71 12.03 9.48
CA GLN A 7 -14.26 11.95 9.55
C GLN A 7 -13.78 10.52 9.81
N GLY A 8 -14.40 9.81 10.76
CA GLY A 8 -14.09 8.41 11.04
C GLY A 8 -14.33 7.49 9.84
N LEU A 9 -15.45 7.67 9.12
CA LEU A 9 -15.74 6.90 7.92
C LEU A 9 -14.72 7.17 6.81
N LYS A 10 -14.34 8.42 6.59
CA LYS A 10 -13.31 8.79 5.60
C LYS A 10 -11.94 8.18 5.96
N GLN A 11 -11.54 8.26 7.23
CA GLN A 11 -10.29 7.66 7.71
C GLN A 11 -10.30 6.14 7.55
N GLY A 12 -11.39 5.47 7.91
CA GLY A 12 -11.53 4.02 7.77
C GLY A 12 -11.44 3.55 6.31
N ILE A 13 -12.06 4.27 5.37
CA ILE A 13 -11.94 3.98 3.94
C ILE A 13 -10.49 4.14 3.47
N GLN A 14 -9.82 5.23 3.84
CA GLN A 14 -8.43 5.47 3.46
C GLN A 14 -7.47 4.41 4.02
N GLU A 15 -7.63 4.04 5.29
CA GLU A 15 -6.81 3.00 5.92
C GLU A 15 -7.08 1.64 5.25
N GLY A 16 -8.34 1.30 4.98
CA GLY A 16 -8.71 0.06 4.30
C GLY A 16 -8.12 -0.05 2.89
N GLU A 17 -8.20 1.02 2.09
CA GLU A 17 -7.59 1.07 0.76
C GLU A 17 -6.07 0.91 0.83
N PHE A 18 -5.42 1.52 1.82
CA PHE A 18 -3.98 1.41 2.02
C PHE A 18 -3.55 -0.02 2.38
N GLN A 19 -4.23 -0.66 3.33
CA GLN A 19 -3.94 -2.04 3.73
C GLN A 19 -4.19 -3.03 2.59
N ALA A 20 -5.31 -2.89 1.86
CA ALA A 20 -5.62 -3.74 0.72
C ALA A 20 -4.54 -3.66 -0.37
N LYS A 21 -4.05 -2.45 -0.69
CA LYS A 21 -2.94 -2.27 -1.63
C LYS A 21 -1.66 -2.95 -1.16
N ARG A 22 -1.34 -2.85 0.13
CA ARG A 22 -0.17 -3.51 0.73
C ARG A 22 -0.25 -5.03 0.62
N GLU A 23 -1.39 -5.62 0.95
CA GLU A 23 -1.61 -7.07 0.84
C GLU A 23 -1.47 -7.55 -0.61
N ILE A 24 -2.07 -6.83 -1.56
CA ILE A 24 -1.93 -7.12 -3.00
C ILE A 24 -0.45 -7.02 -3.42
N THR A 25 0.27 -5.97 -3.02
CA THR A 25 1.70 -5.82 -3.32
C THR A 25 2.50 -7.03 -2.83
N VAL A 26 2.28 -7.48 -1.61
CA VAL A 26 2.97 -8.66 -1.05
C VAL A 26 2.61 -9.92 -1.82
N ALA A 27 1.33 -10.13 -2.15
CA ALA A 27 0.89 -11.28 -2.93
C ALA A 27 1.51 -11.30 -4.34
N LEU A 28 1.54 -10.16 -5.03
CA LEU A 28 2.15 -10.04 -6.36
C LEU A 28 3.66 -10.30 -6.31
N ALA A 29 4.36 -9.79 -5.29
CA ALA A 29 5.78 -10.06 -5.10
C ALA A 29 6.05 -11.54 -4.83
N ALA A 30 5.21 -12.20 -4.03
CA ALA A 30 5.28 -13.65 -3.80
C ALA A 30 5.04 -14.48 -5.07
N MET A 31 4.29 -13.93 -6.05
CA MET A 31 4.11 -14.51 -7.38
C MET A 31 5.28 -14.21 -8.35
N GLY A 32 6.33 -13.50 -7.88
CA GLY A 32 7.54 -13.24 -8.65
C GLY A 32 7.48 -12.01 -9.57
N LEU A 33 6.48 -11.14 -9.40
CA LEU A 33 6.43 -9.88 -10.16
C LEU A 33 7.51 -8.90 -9.68
N SER A 34 8.04 -8.09 -10.61
CA SER A 34 8.99 -7.02 -10.27
C SER A 34 8.30 -5.83 -9.60
N GLU A 35 9.08 -5.00 -8.90
CA GLU A 35 8.55 -3.80 -8.22
C GLU A 35 7.89 -2.81 -9.18
N GLU A 36 8.43 -2.68 -10.40
CA GLU A 36 7.90 -1.84 -11.46
C GLU A 36 6.54 -2.36 -11.94
N GLN A 37 6.42 -3.68 -12.13
CA GLN A 37 5.16 -4.32 -12.51
C GLN A 37 4.10 -4.17 -11.42
N ILE A 38 4.50 -4.33 -10.16
CA ILE A 38 3.62 -4.17 -9.00
C ILE A 38 3.16 -2.72 -8.86
N SER A 39 4.08 -1.76 -8.99
CA SER A 39 3.79 -0.32 -8.99
C SER A 39 2.75 0.01 -10.07
N GLY A 40 2.95 -0.47 -11.30
CA GLY A 40 2.00 -0.31 -12.39
C GLY A 40 0.63 -0.93 -12.11
N ALA A 41 0.58 -2.15 -11.59
CA ALA A 41 -0.66 -2.88 -11.32
C ALA A 41 -1.48 -2.27 -10.16
N THR A 42 -0.80 -1.82 -9.10
CA THR A 42 -1.43 -1.29 -7.88
C THR A 42 -1.64 0.23 -7.92
N LYS A 43 -1.01 0.92 -8.90
CA LYS A 43 -0.91 2.38 -8.98
C LYS A 43 -0.36 2.98 -7.67
N VAL A 44 0.57 2.27 -7.05
CA VAL A 44 1.29 2.70 -5.85
C VAL A 44 2.68 3.12 -6.27
N ASP A 45 3.18 4.21 -5.68
CA ASP A 45 4.54 4.67 -5.94
C ASP A 45 5.57 3.57 -5.66
N ILE A 46 6.58 3.46 -6.52
CA ILE A 46 7.58 2.38 -6.42
C ILE A 46 8.35 2.41 -5.09
N ASN A 47 8.55 3.59 -4.49
CA ASN A 47 9.22 3.68 -3.19
C ASN A 47 8.33 3.14 -2.07
N ILE A 48 7.00 3.32 -2.16
CA ILE A 48 6.05 2.71 -1.21
C ILE A 48 6.03 1.19 -1.39
N VAL A 49 6.07 0.70 -2.62
CA VAL A 49 6.18 -0.75 -2.91
C VAL A 49 7.46 -1.32 -2.27
N ARG A 50 8.61 -0.68 -2.47
CA ARG A 50 9.89 -1.08 -1.84
C ARG A 50 9.82 -1.11 -0.33
N LYS A 51 9.27 -0.05 0.27
CA LYS A 51 9.04 0.04 1.72
C LYS A 51 8.20 -1.13 2.24
N TRP A 52 7.09 -1.44 1.58
CA TRP A 52 6.21 -2.54 1.99
C TRP A 52 6.83 -3.92 1.83
N LEU A 53 7.70 -4.09 0.84
CA LEU A 53 8.45 -5.31 0.61
C LEU A 53 9.71 -5.42 1.48
N GLY A 54 9.98 -4.44 2.35
CA GLY A 54 11.18 -4.42 3.20
C GLY A 54 12.47 -4.29 2.41
N ARG A 55 12.42 -3.72 1.20
CA ARG A 55 13.57 -3.52 0.31
C ARG A 55 14.19 -2.13 0.42
N ASP A 56 13.66 -1.29 1.32
CA ASP A 56 14.36 -0.11 1.83
C ASP A 56 15.47 -0.57 2.79
N SER A 57 16.58 -1.08 2.23
CA SER A 57 17.76 -1.52 2.98
C SER A 57 18.85 -0.45 3.11
N ASP A 58 18.54 0.84 2.86
CA ASP A 58 19.56 1.91 2.88
C ASP A 58 19.27 3.01 3.93
N LEU A 59 18.80 2.63 5.12
CA LEU A 59 18.91 3.49 6.30
C LEU A 59 19.41 2.68 7.51
N VAL A 60 20.74 2.66 7.62
CA VAL A 60 21.62 2.55 8.81
C VAL A 60 21.36 1.42 9.80
#